data_AF-A0A829PRL8-F1
#
_entry.id   AF-A0A829PRL8-F1
#
_cell.length_a   1.000
_cell.length_b   1.000
_cell.length_c   1.000
_cell.angle_alpha   90.00
_cell.angle_beta   90.00
_cell.angle_gamma   90.00
#
_symmetry.space_group_name_H-M   'P 1'
#
loop_
_entity.id
_entity.type
_entity.pdbx_description
1 polymer ?
#
loop_
_entity_poly.entity_id
_entity_poly.type
_entity_poly.pdbx_seq_one_letter_code
_entity_poly.pdbx_strand_id
1 'polypeptide(L)' 'MSETIIEKYADTDALVTAAGDRLASAITGALAERGKAMIVLTGGGTGIALLKHLRDVASDLDWTNVHVFLGR' A
#
# COMPACT_ATOMS: atom_id res chain seq x y z
N MET A 1 -21.56 -1.45 10.83
CA MET A 1 -20.79 -0.28 11.31
C MET A 1 -19.34 -0.53 10.96
N SER A 2 -18.66 0.39 10.27
CA SER A 2 -17.22 0.27 9.99
C SER A 2 -16.41 0.72 11.20
N GLU A 3 -15.26 0.09 11.43
CA GLU A 3 -14.27 0.51 12.41
C GLU A 3 -13.47 1.73 11.89
N THR A 4 -13.01 2.58 12.81
CA THR A 4 -12.15 3.74 12.50
C THR A 4 -10.80 3.58 13.18
N ILE A 5 -9.71 3.65 12.41
CA ILE A 5 -8.33 3.55 12.88
C ILE A 5 -7.62 4.90 12.66
N ILE A 6 -6.91 5.39 13.67
CA ILE A 6 -6.07 6.60 13.58
C ILE A 6 -4.66 6.25 14.06
N GLU A 7 -3.69 6.32 13.15
CA GLU A 7 -2.27 6.14 13.43
C GLU A 7 -1.54 7.47 13.22
N LYS A 8 -0.68 7.85 14.17
CA LYS A 8 0.08 9.10 14.13
C LYS A 8 1.57 8.80 14.05
N TYR A 9 2.26 9.56 13.21
CA TYR A 9 3.69 9.42 12.95
C TYR A 9 4.41 10.74 13.24
N ALA A 10 5.71 10.66 13.53
CA ALA A 10 6.50 11.82 13.94
C ALA A 10 6.62 12.87 12.82
N ASP A 11 6.74 12.42 11.58
CA ASP A 11 6.92 13.25 10.40
C ASP A 11 6.38 12.54 9.13
N THR A 12 6.60 13.18 7.97
CA THR A 12 6.13 12.66 6.68
C THR A 12 6.88 11.42 6.23
N ASP A 13 8.18 11.31 6.52
CA ASP A 13 9.00 10.18 6.06
C ASP A 13 8.64 8.92 6.86
N ALA A 14 8.43 9.06 8.17
CA ALA A 14 7.92 8.00 9.03
C ALA A 14 6.52 7.54 8.59
N LEU A 15 5.63 8.48 8.24
CA LEU A 15 4.30 8.17 7.71
C LEU A 15 4.38 7.40 6.39
N VAL A 16 5.21 7.85 5.45
CA VAL A 16 5.38 7.22 4.12
C VAL A 16 5.89 5.79 4.25
N THR A 17 6.91 5.59 5.10
CA THR A 17 7.50 4.26 5.37
C THR A 17 6.44 3.31 5.92
N ALA A 18 5.77 3.71 7.01
CA ALA A 18 4.81 2.85 7.68
C ALA A 18 3.56 2.55 6.81
N ALA A 19 3.08 3.54 6.06
CA ALA A 19 1.96 3.34 5.15
C ALA A 19 2.35 2.43 3.96
N GLY A 20 3.59 2.50 3.48
CA GLY A 20 4.11 1.60 2.46
C GLY A 20 4.25 0.15 2.95
N ASP A 21 4.77 -0.05 4.17
CA ASP A 21 4.85 -1.37 4.81
C ASP A 21 3.44 -1.96 5.03
N ARG A 22 2.50 -1.13 5.49
CA ARG A 22 1.10 -1.52 5.66
C ARG A 22 0.46 -1.94 4.33
N LEU A 23 0.76 -1.24 3.24
CA LEU A 23 0.28 -1.61 1.91
C LEU A 23 0.88 -2.95 1.44
N ALA A 24 2.19 -3.17 1.61
CA ALA A 24 2.83 -4.44 1.27
C ALA A 24 2.21 -5.62 2.03
N SER A 25 1.96 -5.45 3.33
CA SER A 25 1.28 -6.45 4.14
C SER A 25 -0.16 -6.69 3.68
N ALA A 26 -0.90 -5.64 3.32
CA ALA A 26 -2.27 -5.77 2.84
C ALA A 26 -2.35 -6.50 1.48
N ILE A 27 -1.42 -6.23 0.57
CA ILE A 27 -1.33 -6.95 -0.71
C ILE A 27 -1.00 -8.43 -0.45
N THR A 28 -0.01 -8.71 0.39
CA THR A 28 0.38 -10.08 0.75
C THR A 28 -0.81 -10.87 1.33
N GLY A 29 -1.54 -10.27 2.27
CA GLY A 29 -2.74 -10.90 2.84
C GLY A 29 -3.83 -11.13 1.79
N ALA A 30 -4.07 -10.16 0.91
CA ALA A 30 -5.05 -10.29 -0.17
C ALA A 30 -4.71 -11.42 -1.15
N LEU A 31 -3.43 -11.54 -1.53
CA LEU A 31 -2.94 -12.61 -2.40
C LEU A 31 -3.08 -13.98 -1.71
N ALA A 32 -2.70 -14.08 -0.43
CA ALA A 32 -2.82 -15.32 0.33
C ALA A 32 -4.28 -15.79 0.50
N GLU A 33 -5.21 -14.86 0.73
CA GLU A 33 -6.63 -15.18 0.98
C GLU A 33 -7.43 -15.43 -0.30
N ARG A 34 -7.13 -14.70 -1.39
CA ARG A 34 -8.01 -14.63 -2.57
C ARG A 34 -7.30 -14.91 -3.89
N GLY A 35 -5.98 -15.08 -3.89
CA GLY A 35 -5.17 -15.20 -5.10
C GLY A 35 -5.13 -13.92 -5.95
N LYS A 36 -5.63 -12.79 -5.44
CA LYS A 36 -5.59 -11.49 -6.14
C LYS A 36 -5.68 -10.31 -5.17
N ALA A 37 -5.00 -9.23 -5.52
CA ALA A 37 -5.11 -7.94 -4.83
C ALA A 37 -5.63 -6.87 -5.79
N MET A 38 -6.59 -6.05 -5.36
CA MET A 38 -7.15 -4.95 -6.14
C MET A 38 -6.86 -3.65 -5.40
N ILE A 39 -6.01 -2.80 -5.98
CA ILE A 39 -5.47 -1.62 -5.32
C ILE A 39 -5.84 -0.37 -6.13
N VAL A 40 -6.40 0.64 -5.47
CA VAL A 40 -6.63 1.96 -6.07
C VAL A 40 -5.53 2.89 -5.61
N LEU A 41 -4.81 3.47 -6.56
CA LEU A 41 -3.74 4.42 -6.30
C LEU A 41 -4.23 5.86 -6.37
N THR A 42 -3.49 6.73 -5.69
CA THR A 42 -3.67 8.18 -5.73
C THR A 42 -2.36 8.87 -6.10
N GLY A 43 -2.47 10.06 -6.68
CA GLY A 43 -1.35 10.95 -6.91
C GLY A 43 -0.99 11.77 -5.65
N GLY A 44 -0.24 12.85 -5.84
CA GLY A 44 0.23 13.72 -4.75
C GLY A 44 1.52 13.23 -4.11
N GLY A 45 2.25 14.14 -3.46
CA GLY A 45 3.62 13.90 -2.98
C GLY A 45 3.75 12.66 -2.09
N THR A 46 2.93 12.57 -1.04
CA THR A 46 2.91 11.43 -0.11
C THR A 46 2.50 10.12 -0.78
N GLY A 47 1.48 10.16 -1.66
CA GLY A 47 1.01 8.98 -2.39
C GLY A 47 2.09 8.38 -3.29
N ILE A 48 2.81 9.22 -4.03
CA ILE A 48 3.93 8.77 -4.87
C ILE A 48 5.15 8.36 -4.04
N ALA A 49 5.45 9.06 -2.95
CA ALA A 49 6.55 8.70 -2.05
C ALA A 49 6.35 7.31 -1.43
N LEU A 50 5.11 6.98 -1.03
CA LEU A 50 4.75 5.65 -0.55
C LEU A 50 5.02 4.56 -1.61
N LEU A 51 4.71 4.83 -2.88
CA LEU A 51 4.96 3.85 -3.95
C LEU A 51 6.45 3.65 -4.23
N LYS A 52 7.28 4.67 -4.00
CA LYS A 52 8.75 4.53 -4.06
C LYS A 52 9.24 3.60 -2.95
N HIS A 53 8.74 3.77 -1.72
CA HIS A 53 9.04 2.86 -0.61
C HIS A 53 8.56 1.43 -0.91
N LEU A 54 7.33 1.28 -1.41
CA LEU A 54 6.75 -0.02 -1.75
C LEU A 54 7.61 -0.81 -2.74
N ARG A 55 8.19 -0.13 -3.74
CA ARG A 55 9.11 -0.77 -4.70
C ARG A 55 10.30 -1.45 -4.00
N ASP A 56 10.80 -0.85 -2.92
CA ASP A 56 12.01 -1.31 -2.25
C ASP A 56 11.72 -2.47 -1.27
N VAL A 57 10.49 -2.56 -0.73
CA VAL A 57 10.09 -3.59 0.26
C VAL A 57 9.22 -4.73 -0.31
N ALA A 58 8.68 -4.57 -1.52
CA ALA A 58 7.69 -5.48 -2.09
C ALA A 58 8.07 -6.02 -3.48
N SER A 59 9.37 -6.04 -3.80
CA SER A 59 9.87 -6.54 -5.10
C SER A 59 9.51 -8.00 -5.36
N ASP A 60 9.36 -8.81 -4.31
CA ASP A 60 9.16 -10.25 -4.41
C ASP A 60 7.68 -10.67 -4.47
N LEU A 61 6.75 -9.70 -4.49
CA LEU A 61 5.33 -9.98 -4.65
C LEU A 61 5.03 -10.50 -6.07
N ASP A 62 4.06 -11.41 -6.16
CA ASP A 62 3.50 -11.81 -7.44
C ASP A 62 2.60 -10.72 -8.02
N TRP A 63 3.23 -9.79 -8.74
CA TRP A 63 2.55 -8.68 -9.40
C TRP A 63 1.59 -9.12 -10.51
N THR A 64 1.66 -10.36 -11.00
CA THR A 64 0.72 -10.85 -12.03
C THR A 64 -0.71 -10.95 -11.50
N ASN A 65 -0.86 -11.09 -10.18
CA ASN A 65 -2.13 -11.17 -9.46
C ASN A 65 -2.50 -9.86 -8.73
N VAL A 66 -1.75 -8.77 -8.99
CA VAL A 66 -2.04 -7.45 -8.44
C VAL A 66 -2.64 -6.56 -9.53
N HIS A 67 -3.88 -6.12 -9.31
CA HIS A 67 -4.61 -5.26 -10.23
C HIS A 67 -4.66 -3.84 -9.69
N VAL A 68 -4.23 -2.89 -10.52
CA VAL A 68 -4.05 -1.49 -10.12
C VAL A 68 -5.02 -0.60 -10.88
N PHE A 69 -5.65 0.32 -10.15
CA PHE A 69 -6.58 1.31 -10.68
C PHE A 69 -6.17 2.71 -10.22
N LEU A 70 -6.64 3.75 -10.90
CA LEU A 70 -6.50 5.14 -10.46
C LEU A 70 -7.84 5.65 -9.97
N GLY A 71 -7.85 6.41 -8.87
CA GLY A 71 -9.07 6.97 -8.30
C GLY A 71 -9.77 8.05 -9.15
N ARG A 72 -9.28 8.30 -10.37
CA ARG A 72 -9.80 9.27 -11.35
C ARG A 72 -9.40 8.86 -12.75
#